data_AF-T0TXP0-F1
#
_entry.id   AF-T0TXP0-F1
#
_cell.length_a   1.000
_cell.length_b   1.000
_cell.length_c   1.000
_cell.angle_alpha   90.00
_cell.angle_beta   90.00
_cell.angle_gamma   90.00
#
_symmetry.space_group_name_H-M   'P 1'
#
loop_
_entity.id
_entity.type
_entity.pdbx_description
1 polymer ?
#
loop_
_entity_poly.entity_id
_entity_poly.type
_entity_poly.pdbx_seq_one_letter_code
_entity_poly.pdbx_strand_id
1 'polypeptide(L)'
;MYLIQDVKPDDFFVNGQPRLLAVYEALVPWSSFSKVYFNNVEVLYRHFSNKKALKQSPFKFFNFKYGQLVLKNILLFPWKITGYYNQHTPVPIKKSTLIHLWNVEEDIFVQTSKHKFRDYNTDINHYLLCYWQIESNDFQPSTKNFGKSISITAVDQLPKLLSKKKTKLLCVNDDMAMTENDLEKFSKILSNRYPDKSQFEL
;
A
#
# COMPACT_ATOMS: atom_id res chain seq x y z
N MET A 1 -5.51 -2.47 -11.01
CA MET A 1 -4.61 -1.32 -10.73
C MET A 1 -4.00 -0.86 -12.05
N TYR A 2 -3.78 0.44 -12.23
CA TYR A 2 -3.42 1.05 -13.51
C TYR A 2 -2.30 2.07 -13.34
N LEU A 3 -1.37 2.08 -14.29
CA LEU A 3 -0.43 3.18 -14.51
C LEU A 3 -1.13 4.19 -15.43
N ILE A 4 -1.49 5.35 -14.89
CA ILE A 4 -2.28 6.35 -15.62
C ILE A 4 -1.44 7.51 -16.18
N GLN A 5 -0.14 7.53 -15.85
CA GLN A 5 0.89 8.45 -16.32
C GLN A 5 2.22 7.71 -16.45
N ASP A 6 3.15 8.24 -17.23
CA ASP A 6 4.48 7.66 -17.37
C ASP A 6 5.25 7.62 -16.04
N VAL A 7 5.85 6.46 -15.77
CA VAL A 7 6.65 6.21 -14.58
C VAL A 7 8.09 5.89 -14.94
N LYS A 8 9.00 6.19 -14.02
CA LYS A 8 10.41 5.81 -14.06
C LYS A 8 10.73 4.92 -12.85
N PRO A 9 11.78 4.09 -12.90
CA PRO A 9 12.24 3.33 -11.74
C PRO A 9 12.39 4.19 -10.47
N ASP A 10 12.86 5.44 -10.62
CA ASP A 10 13.06 6.41 -9.53
C ASP A 10 11.78 6.92 -8.85
N ASP A 11 10.62 6.71 -9.50
CA ASP A 11 9.32 6.95 -8.88
C ASP A 11 9.02 5.91 -7.78
N PHE A 12 9.65 4.73 -7.84
CA PHE A 12 9.44 3.61 -6.93
C PHE A 12 10.65 3.34 -6.02
N PHE A 13 11.88 3.54 -6.51
CA PHE A 13 13.12 3.24 -5.78
C PHE A 13 14.14 4.36 -5.93
N VAL A 14 14.80 4.78 -4.85
CA VAL A 14 15.91 5.75 -4.92
C VAL A 14 17.10 5.15 -4.20
N ASN A 15 18.25 5.06 -4.87
CA ASN A 15 19.47 4.44 -4.34
C ASN A 15 19.21 3.01 -3.80
N GLY A 16 18.42 2.24 -4.54
CA GLY A 16 18.02 0.89 -4.15
C GLY A 16 17.01 0.82 -3.00
N GLN A 17 16.53 1.94 -2.44
CA GLN A 17 15.54 1.96 -1.36
C GLN A 17 14.12 2.23 -1.90
N PRO A 18 13.10 1.47 -1.48
CA PRO A 18 11.72 1.69 -1.90
C PRO A 18 11.20 3.03 -1.39
N ARG A 19 10.33 3.65 -2.18
CA ARG A 19 9.63 4.88 -1.80
C ARG A 19 8.30 4.53 -1.15
N LEU A 20 8.18 4.78 0.15
CA LEU A 20 7.03 4.37 0.96
C LEU A 20 6.42 5.54 1.74
N LEU A 21 5.16 5.38 2.13
CA LEU A 21 4.50 6.28 3.09
C LEU A 21 4.70 5.71 4.50
N ALA A 22 5.63 6.26 5.27
CA ALA A 22 5.79 5.91 6.68
C ALA A 22 4.78 6.67 7.53
N VAL A 23 3.50 6.31 7.37
CA VAL A 23 2.35 6.90 8.08
C VAL A 23 1.71 5.82 8.94
N TYR A 24 1.77 5.98 10.27
CA TYR A 24 1.09 5.10 11.20
C TYR A 24 -0.43 5.19 11.05
N GLU A 25 -1.08 4.09 11.36
CA GLU A 25 -2.52 3.96 11.40
C GLU A 25 -2.92 3.18 12.65
N ALA A 26 -4.02 3.59 13.29
CA ALA A 26 -4.64 2.77 14.32
C ALA A 26 -5.49 1.70 13.63
N LEU A 27 -5.28 0.42 13.96
CA LEU A 27 -6.10 -0.65 13.41
C LEU A 27 -7.54 -0.55 13.94
N VAL A 28 -8.49 -0.45 13.01
CA VAL A 28 -9.92 -0.42 13.30
C VAL A 28 -10.56 -1.72 12.77
N PRO A 29 -11.34 -2.45 13.59
CA PRO A 29 -11.94 -3.72 13.21
C PRO A 29 -13.22 -3.53 12.38
N TRP A 30 -13.10 -2.96 11.18
CA TRP A 30 -14.23 -2.70 10.27
C TRP A 30 -14.63 -3.93 9.44
N SER A 31 -13.79 -4.96 9.35
CA SER A 31 -14.13 -6.26 8.76
C SER A 31 -13.20 -7.36 9.26
N SER A 32 -13.51 -8.62 8.93
CA SER A 32 -12.59 -9.74 9.15
C SER A 32 -11.23 -9.53 8.49
N PHE A 33 -11.16 -8.76 7.39
CA PHE A 33 -9.90 -8.44 6.72
C PHE A 33 -8.97 -7.60 7.60
N SER A 34 -9.48 -6.79 8.53
CA SER A 34 -8.65 -6.04 9.48
C SER A 34 -7.76 -6.95 10.33
N LYS A 35 -8.15 -8.21 10.56
CA LYS A 35 -7.32 -9.19 11.29
C LYS A 35 -6.02 -9.50 10.56
N VAL A 36 -6.00 -9.53 9.23
CA VAL A 36 -4.79 -9.75 8.43
C VAL A 36 -3.77 -8.63 8.67
N TYR A 37 -4.23 -7.39 8.79
CA TYR A 37 -3.36 -6.28 9.16
C TYR A 37 -2.84 -6.40 10.60
N PHE A 38 -3.67 -6.90 11.52
CA PHE A 38 -3.23 -7.20 12.87
C PHE A 38 -2.13 -8.27 12.89
N ASN A 39 -2.30 -9.38 12.16
CA ASN A 39 -1.30 -10.45 12.05
C ASN A 39 0.03 -9.91 11.50
N ASN A 40 0.00 -9.03 10.49
CA ASN A 40 1.20 -8.35 10.02
C ASN A 40 1.88 -7.52 11.12
N VAL A 41 1.11 -6.76 11.91
CA VAL A 41 1.65 -5.93 12.99
C VAL A 41 2.20 -6.79 14.12
N GLU A 42 1.59 -7.94 14.42
CA GLU A 42 2.08 -8.90 15.40
C GLU A 42 3.47 -9.44 15.03
N VAL A 43 3.64 -9.88 13.77
CA VAL A 43 4.95 -10.27 13.23
C VAL A 43 5.95 -9.11 13.38
N LEU A 44 5.58 -7.91 12.92
CA LEU A 44 6.44 -6.74 12.99
C LEU A 44 6.85 -6.39 14.43
N TYR A 45 5.94 -6.53 15.39
CA TYR A 45 6.17 -6.19 16.80
C TYR A 45 7.22 -7.09 17.46
N ARG A 46 7.31 -8.36 17.05
CA ARG A 46 8.35 -9.31 17.51
C ARG A 46 9.77 -8.83 17.20
N HIS A 47 9.94 -8.04 16.14
CA HIS A 47 11.24 -7.54 15.68
C HIS A 47 11.48 -6.05 15.97
N PHE A 48 10.41 -5.23 16.09
CA PHE A 48 10.50 -3.77 16.17
C PHE A 48 9.66 -3.12 17.29
N SER A 49 9.76 -3.58 18.53
CA SER A 49 8.88 -3.13 19.62
C SER A 49 8.97 -1.65 20.05
N ASN A 50 9.87 -0.84 19.51
CA ASN A 50 10.24 0.47 20.08
C ASN A 50 10.34 1.65 19.08
N LYS A 51 9.79 1.52 17.86
CA LYS A 51 9.85 2.56 16.80
C LYS A 51 11.27 3.10 16.58
N LYS A 52 12.26 2.21 16.55
CA LYS A 52 13.69 2.57 16.47
C LYS A 52 13.98 3.37 15.19
N ALA A 53 13.40 2.97 14.06
CA ALA A 53 13.56 3.70 12.80
C ALA A 53 13.08 5.15 12.88
N LEU A 54 11.93 5.41 13.52
CA LEU A 54 11.44 6.77 13.71
C LEU A 54 12.40 7.60 14.56
N LYS A 55 12.91 7.04 15.66
CA LYS A 55 13.87 7.75 16.54
C LYS A 55 15.18 8.06 15.82
N GLN A 56 15.65 7.17 14.95
CA GLN A 56 16.87 7.34 14.17
C GLN A 56 16.70 8.25 12.95
N SER A 57 15.48 8.38 12.42
CA SER A 57 15.22 9.13 11.19
C SER A 57 13.87 9.85 11.23
N PRO A 58 13.66 10.80 12.18
CA PRO A 58 12.35 11.42 12.41
C PRO A 58 11.83 12.15 11.17
N PHE A 59 12.70 12.79 10.39
CA PHE A 59 12.32 13.51 9.17
C PHE A 59 11.79 12.61 8.03
N LYS A 60 12.01 11.29 8.11
CA LYS A 60 11.35 10.34 7.20
C LYS A 60 9.90 10.05 7.60
N PHE A 61 9.56 10.15 8.88
CA PHE A 61 8.21 9.92 9.40
C PHE A 61 7.40 11.23 9.44
N PHE A 62 8.00 12.35 9.82
CA PHE A 62 7.37 13.66 9.82
C PHE A 62 7.66 14.42 8.52
N ASN A 63 7.28 13.83 7.38
CA ASN A 63 7.62 14.34 6.06
C ASN A 63 6.45 15.06 5.38
N PHE A 64 6.65 16.29 4.92
CA PHE A 64 5.62 17.09 4.25
C PHE A 64 5.03 16.43 2.99
N LYS A 65 5.76 15.51 2.34
CA LYS A 65 5.26 14.76 1.17
C LYS A 65 4.02 13.91 1.48
N TYR A 66 3.79 13.58 2.76
CA TYR A 66 2.60 12.86 3.21
C TYR A 66 1.37 13.79 3.35
N GLY A 67 1.56 15.11 3.30
CA GLY A 67 0.51 16.11 3.51
C GLY A 67 -0.16 15.96 4.88
N GLN A 68 -1.49 16.11 4.93
CA GLN A 68 -2.25 15.99 6.19
C GLN A 68 -2.10 14.64 6.91
N LEU A 69 -1.61 13.58 6.23
CA LEU A 69 -1.39 12.29 6.85
C LEU A 69 -0.27 12.32 7.92
N VAL A 70 0.62 13.33 7.89
CA VAL A 70 1.61 13.54 8.96
C VAL A 70 0.95 13.69 10.33
N LEU A 71 -0.28 14.24 10.39
CA LEU A 71 -1.02 14.38 11.65
C LEU A 71 -1.24 13.02 12.33
N LYS A 72 -1.41 11.93 11.57
CA LYS A 72 -1.52 10.58 12.14
C LYS A 72 -0.25 10.18 12.87
N ASN A 73 0.92 10.53 12.35
CA ASN A 73 2.20 10.24 13.00
C ASN A 73 2.39 11.04 14.28
N ILE A 74 1.94 12.30 14.30
CA ILE A 74 1.98 13.14 15.50
C ILE A 74 1.05 12.55 16.56
N LEU A 75 -0.20 12.26 16.18
CA LEU A 75 -1.17 11.66 17.08
C LEU A 75 -0.64 10.33 17.60
N LEU A 76 -0.23 9.40 16.75
CA LEU A 76 0.19 8.06 17.16
C LEU A 76 1.63 8.00 17.71
N PHE A 77 2.33 9.14 17.86
CA PHE A 77 3.73 9.16 18.32
C PHE A 77 3.94 8.48 19.68
N PRO A 78 3.12 8.72 20.73
CA PRO A 78 3.27 8.07 22.04
C PRO A 78 3.04 6.56 22.03
N TRP A 79 2.30 6.04 21.06
CA TRP A 79 1.96 4.62 21.00
C TRP A 79 3.13 3.78 20.48
N LYS A 80 3.03 2.46 20.67
CA LYS A 80 3.86 1.48 19.94
C LYS A 80 3.49 1.46 18.45
N ILE A 81 4.09 0.56 17.67
CA ILE A 81 3.69 0.40 16.27
C ILE A 81 2.25 -0.14 16.26
N THR A 82 1.33 0.64 15.73
CA THR A 82 -0.11 0.30 15.70
C THR A 82 -0.56 -0.27 14.36
N GLY A 83 0.29 -0.19 13.33
CA GLY A 83 -0.09 -0.42 11.94
C GLY A 83 0.28 0.79 11.06
N TYR A 84 -0.05 0.69 9.79
CA TYR A 84 0.34 1.66 8.77
C TYR A 84 -0.79 1.94 7.79
N TYR A 85 -0.83 3.18 7.32
CA TYR A 85 -1.78 3.63 6.30
C TYR A 85 -1.48 2.95 4.97
N ASN A 86 -2.40 2.11 4.51
CA ASN A 86 -2.32 1.45 3.22
C ASN A 86 -3.12 2.25 2.18
N GLN A 87 -2.45 2.79 1.18
CA GLN A 87 -3.11 3.57 0.13
C GLN A 87 -3.93 2.72 -0.87
N HIS A 88 -3.88 1.40 -0.75
CA HIS A 88 -4.49 0.45 -1.70
C HIS A 88 -4.02 0.70 -3.14
N THR A 89 -2.72 0.91 -3.31
CA THR A 89 -2.03 1.07 -4.61
C THR A 89 -0.83 0.13 -4.68
N PRO A 90 -0.20 -0.07 -5.85
CA PRO A 90 1.05 -0.83 -5.93
C PRO A 90 2.09 -0.29 -4.96
N VAL A 91 2.82 -1.18 -4.30
CA VAL A 91 3.85 -0.84 -3.30
C VAL A 91 5.21 -1.40 -3.73
N PRO A 92 6.29 -0.58 -3.72
CA PRO A 92 7.62 -1.06 -4.03
C PRO A 92 8.18 -1.92 -2.90
N ILE A 93 8.60 -3.13 -3.24
CA ILE A 93 9.14 -4.12 -2.29
C ILE A 93 10.44 -4.69 -2.85
N LYS A 94 11.45 -4.84 -2.00
CA LYS A 94 12.68 -5.56 -2.37
C LYS A 94 12.49 -7.06 -2.23
N LYS A 95 12.98 -7.82 -3.21
CA LYS A 95 13.09 -9.29 -3.11
C LYS A 95 13.94 -9.71 -1.91
N SER A 96 14.99 -8.97 -1.58
CA SER A 96 15.83 -9.23 -0.40
C SER A 96 15.04 -9.15 0.91
N THR A 97 14.07 -8.23 1.02
CA THR A 97 13.17 -8.15 2.18
C THR A 97 12.30 -9.40 2.27
N LEU A 98 11.71 -9.83 1.16
CA LEU A 98 10.91 -11.06 1.15
C LEU A 98 11.74 -12.28 1.56
N ILE A 99 12.94 -12.46 0.99
CA ILE A 99 13.83 -13.57 1.33
C ILE A 99 14.20 -13.53 2.81
N HIS A 100 14.54 -12.35 3.33
CA HIS A 100 14.88 -12.20 4.74
C HIS A 100 13.71 -12.60 5.64
N LEU A 101 12.49 -12.08 5.37
CA LEU A 101 11.30 -12.39 6.17
C LEU A 101 10.90 -13.85 6.07
N TRP A 102 11.00 -14.44 4.88
CA TRP A 102 10.77 -15.87 4.70
C TRP A 102 11.69 -16.69 5.61
N ASN A 103 12.96 -16.30 5.74
CA ASN A 103 13.91 -17.04 6.57
C ASN A 103 13.71 -16.83 8.08
N VAL A 104 13.27 -15.64 8.52
CA VAL A 104 13.10 -15.35 9.96
C VAL A 104 11.71 -15.68 10.49
N GLU A 105 10.72 -15.84 9.60
CA GLU A 105 9.31 -16.07 9.91
C GLU A 105 8.73 -17.19 9.02
N GLU A 106 9.53 -18.22 8.72
CA GLU A 106 9.19 -19.26 7.73
C GLU A 106 7.82 -19.89 8.00
N ASP A 107 7.54 -20.26 9.25
CA ASP A 107 6.31 -20.96 9.63
C ASP A 107 5.04 -20.22 9.17
N ILE A 108 4.95 -18.91 9.40
CA ILE A 108 3.77 -18.12 9.03
C ILE A 108 3.66 -17.91 7.51
N PHE A 109 4.78 -17.82 6.80
CA PHE A 109 4.80 -17.76 5.34
C PHE A 109 4.39 -19.09 4.70
N VAL A 110 4.90 -20.21 5.22
CA VAL A 110 4.54 -21.57 4.79
C VAL A 110 3.07 -21.85 5.10
N GLN A 111 2.58 -21.47 6.29
CA GLN A 111 1.18 -21.60 6.64
C GLN A 111 0.28 -20.79 5.70
N THR A 112 0.55 -19.50 5.54
CA THR A 112 -0.23 -18.60 4.67
C THR A 112 -0.27 -19.12 3.23
N SER A 113 0.84 -19.64 2.71
CA SER A 113 0.93 -20.15 1.33
C SER A 113 0.22 -21.49 1.10
N LYS A 114 -0.06 -22.27 2.15
CA LYS A 114 -0.83 -23.53 2.06
C LYS A 114 -2.34 -23.30 1.95
N HIS A 115 -2.82 -22.14 2.38
CA HIS A 115 -4.25 -21.84 2.38
C HIS A 115 -4.78 -21.53 0.98
N LYS A 116 -5.79 -22.29 0.53
CA LYS A 116 -6.48 -22.05 -0.76
C LYS A 116 -7.34 -20.79 -0.71
N PHE A 117 -7.99 -20.55 0.43
CA PHE A 117 -8.76 -19.36 0.75
C PHE A 117 -8.16 -18.72 1.98
N ARG A 118 -8.23 -17.39 2.06
CA ARG A 118 -7.62 -16.63 3.13
C ARG A 118 -8.16 -17.04 4.50
N ASP A 119 -7.26 -17.41 5.42
CA ASP A 119 -7.56 -17.53 6.84
C ASP A 119 -7.28 -16.19 7.53
N TYR A 120 -8.35 -15.49 7.90
CA TYR A 120 -8.24 -14.18 8.55
C TYR A 120 -7.57 -14.22 9.93
N ASN A 121 -7.50 -15.38 10.60
CA ASN A 121 -6.92 -15.47 11.94
C ASN A 121 -5.40 -15.68 11.92
N THR A 122 -4.84 -16.20 10.83
CA THR A 122 -3.41 -16.56 10.77
C THR A 122 -2.68 -15.91 9.60
N ASP A 123 -3.37 -15.62 8.50
CA ASP A 123 -2.69 -15.18 7.29
C ASP A 123 -2.10 -13.79 7.43
N ILE A 124 -0.90 -13.65 6.88
CA ILE A 124 -0.24 -12.38 6.63
C ILE A 124 -0.44 -11.94 5.17
N ASN A 125 -0.05 -10.71 4.85
CA ASN A 125 -0.03 -10.26 3.46
C ASN A 125 1.21 -9.42 3.12
N HIS A 126 1.32 -9.06 1.84
CA HIS A 126 2.46 -8.33 1.29
C HIS A 126 2.76 -6.98 1.96
N TYR A 127 1.80 -6.35 2.66
CA TYR A 127 2.07 -5.10 3.38
C TYR A 127 3.06 -5.29 4.54
N LEU A 128 3.17 -6.50 5.10
CA LEU A 128 4.21 -6.82 6.08
C LEU A 128 5.61 -6.45 5.57
N LEU A 129 5.89 -6.69 4.28
CA LEU A 129 7.16 -6.37 3.65
C LEU A 129 7.39 -4.84 3.59
N CYS A 130 6.33 -4.06 3.35
CA CYS A 130 6.41 -2.60 3.40
C CYS A 130 6.70 -2.11 4.81
N TYR A 131 6.01 -2.66 5.81
CA TYR A 131 6.18 -2.24 7.20
C TYR A 131 7.57 -2.58 7.72
N TRP A 132 8.09 -3.76 7.34
CA TRP A 132 9.46 -4.15 7.64
C TRP A 132 10.48 -3.15 7.09
N GLN A 133 10.37 -2.77 5.81
CA GLN A 133 11.27 -1.79 5.20
C GLN A 133 11.21 -0.42 5.88
N ILE A 134 10.04 -0.03 6.41
CA ILE A 134 9.89 1.21 7.18
C ILE A 134 10.60 1.08 8.54
N GLU A 135 10.35 0.01 9.29
CA GLU A 135 10.90 -0.19 10.64
C GLU A 135 12.38 -0.60 10.65
N SER A 136 12.90 -1.12 9.55
CA SER A 136 14.33 -1.33 9.31
C SER A 136 15.03 -0.07 8.77
N ASN A 137 14.31 1.05 8.62
CA ASN A 137 14.77 2.32 8.04
C ASN A 137 15.29 2.22 6.59
N ASP A 138 14.92 1.16 5.88
CA ASP A 138 15.32 0.88 4.50
C ASP A 138 14.27 1.37 3.49
N PHE A 139 13.99 2.67 3.53
CA PHE A 139 13.04 3.33 2.65
C PHE A 139 13.35 4.81 2.48
N GLN A 140 12.72 5.41 1.47
CA GLN A 140 12.67 6.86 1.25
C GLN A 140 11.22 7.37 1.28
N PRO A 141 10.96 8.57 1.82
CA PRO A 141 9.60 9.13 1.84
C PRO A 141 9.01 9.32 0.43
N SER A 142 7.88 8.67 0.17
CA SER A 142 7.05 8.88 -1.01
C SER A 142 6.08 10.05 -0.82
N THR A 143 5.36 10.42 -1.88
CA THR A 143 4.27 11.41 -1.80
C THR A 143 2.92 10.73 -1.83
N LYS A 144 1.99 11.16 -0.97
CA LYS A 144 0.62 10.64 -0.96
C LYS A 144 -0.14 10.86 -2.27
N ASN A 145 0.32 11.79 -3.11
CA ASN A 145 -0.35 12.13 -4.36
C ASN A 145 0.02 11.16 -5.50
N PHE A 146 1.04 10.33 -5.30
CA PHE A 146 1.59 9.42 -6.31
C PHE A 146 0.57 8.39 -6.78
N GLY A 147 -0.23 7.88 -5.85
CA GLY A 147 -1.31 6.95 -6.14
C GLY A 147 -2.68 7.45 -5.67
N LYS A 148 -3.73 6.80 -6.14
CA LYS A 148 -5.08 6.97 -5.63
C LYS A 148 -5.84 5.65 -5.75
N SER A 149 -6.60 5.31 -4.72
CA SER A 149 -7.61 4.26 -4.78
C SER A 149 -9.01 4.90 -4.74
N ILE A 150 -9.92 4.37 -5.55
CA ILE A 150 -11.35 4.67 -5.56
C ILE A 150 -12.15 3.37 -5.67
N SER A 151 -13.39 3.37 -5.19
CA SER A 151 -14.37 2.33 -5.51
C SER A 151 -14.91 2.54 -6.93
N ILE A 152 -15.31 1.46 -7.60
CA ILE A 152 -15.95 1.49 -8.92
C ILE A 152 -17.24 2.32 -8.91
N THR A 153 -17.95 2.38 -7.78
CA THR A 153 -19.15 3.23 -7.60
C THR A 153 -18.83 4.73 -7.68
N ALA A 154 -17.55 5.11 -7.59
CA ALA A 154 -17.06 6.46 -7.74
C ALA A 154 -16.47 6.74 -9.15
N VAL A 155 -16.87 5.96 -10.16
CA VAL A 155 -16.36 6.05 -11.55
C VAL A 155 -16.44 7.45 -12.15
N ASP A 156 -17.44 8.26 -11.77
CA ASP A 156 -17.58 9.63 -12.28
C ASP A 156 -16.40 10.55 -11.86
N GLN A 157 -15.62 10.18 -10.85
CA GLN A 157 -14.39 10.89 -10.46
C GLN A 157 -13.20 10.61 -11.38
N LEU A 158 -13.29 9.54 -12.19
CA LEU A 158 -12.18 9.00 -12.98
C LEU A 158 -11.61 10.00 -14.00
N PRO A 159 -12.42 10.73 -14.81
CA PRO A 159 -11.88 11.69 -15.78
C PRO A 159 -11.01 12.76 -15.12
N LYS A 160 -11.41 13.23 -13.93
CA LYS A 160 -10.63 14.20 -13.14
C LYS A 160 -9.35 13.60 -12.57
N LEU A 161 -9.33 12.30 -12.25
CA LEU A 161 -8.12 11.63 -11.78
C LEU A 161 -7.13 11.39 -12.93
N LEU A 162 -7.64 10.97 -14.10
CA LEU A 162 -6.83 10.73 -15.30
C LEU A 162 -6.11 11.98 -15.81
N SER A 163 -6.67 13.18 -15.57
CA SER A 163 -6.03 14.45 -15.95
C SER A 163 -4.97 14.94 -14.95
N LYS A 164 -4.87 14.35 -13.74
CA LYS A 164 -3.91 14.78 -12.72
C LYS A 164 -2.52 14.19 -12.97
N LYS A 165 -1.61 15.02 -13.52
CA LYS A 165 -0.20 14.65 -13.75
C LYS A 165 0.56 14.11 -12.52
N LYS A 166 0.19 14.54 -11.30
CA LYS A 166 0.86 14.11 -10.05
C LYS A 166 0.44 12.70 -9.60
N THR A 167 -0.72 12.21 -10.05
CA THR A 167 -1.23 10.89 -9.71
C THR A 167 -0.91 9.95 -10.86
N LYS A 168 0.04 9.05 -10.62
CA LYS A 168 0.53 8.10 -11.62
C LYS A 168 -0.09 6.72 -11.47
N LEU A 169 -0.48 6.36 -10.25
CA LEU A 169 -1.11 5.07 -9.94
C LEU A 169 -2.58 5.25 -9.63
N LEU A 170 -3.41 4.38 -10.20
CA LEU A 170 -4.83 4.30 -9.90
C LEU A 170 -5.22 2.88 -9.54
N CYS A 171 -5.88 2.70 -8.41
CA CYS A 171 -6.67 1.52 -8.12
C CYS A 171 -8.14 1.88 -8.25
N VAL A 172 -8.88 1.12 -9.04
CA VAL A 172 -10.34 1.11 -9.04
C VAL A 172 -10.72 -0.24 -8.49
N ASN A 173 -11.27 -0.25 -7.28
CA ASN A 173 -11.65 -1.47 -6.59
C ASN A 173 -13.11 -1.82 -6.88
N ASP A 174 -13.42 -3.11 -6.89
CA ASP A 174 -14.79 -3.58 -6.87
C ASP A 174 -15.50 -3.17 -5.57
N ASP A 175 -16.83 -3.22 -5.63
CA ASP A 175 -17.70 -2.84 -4.53
C ASP A 175 -18.98 -3.65 -4.61
N MET A 176 -19.49 -4.10 -3.46
CA MET A 176 -20.73 -4.87 -3.40
C MET A 176 -21.95 -4.06 -3.87
N ALA A 177 -21.87 -2.73 -3.84
CA ALA A 177 -22.89 -1.83 -4.34
C ALA A 177 -22.74 -1.47 -5.84
N MET A 178 -21.78 -2.06 -6.57
CA MET A 178 -21.59 -1.75 -7.98
C MET A 178 -22.75 -2.23 -8.85
N THR A 179 -23.02 -1.48 -9.92
CA THR A 179 -24.00 -1.80 -10.95
C THR A 179 -23.33 -2.09 -12.29
N GLU A 180 -24.04 -2.73 -13.22
CA GLU A 180 -23.56 -2.91 -14.60
C GLU A 180 -23.24 -1.58 -15.28
N ASN A 181 -24.04 -0.54 -15.02
CA ASN A 181 -23.81 0.81 -15.54
C ASN A 181 -22.48 1.42 -15.04
N ASP A 182 -22.05 1.11 -13.81
CA ASP A 182 -20.73 1.56 -13.32
C ASP A 182 -19.60 0.92 -14.13
N LEU A 183 -19.74 -0.36 -14.49
CA LEU A 183 -18.78 -1.10 -15.31
C LEU A 183 -18.78 -0.60 -16.76
N GLU A 184 -19.95 -0.34 -17.35
CA GLU A 184 -20.08 0.21 -18.71
C GLU A 184 -19.43 1.59 -18.81
N LYS A 185 -19.70 2.47 -17.84
CA LYS A 185 -19.05 3.78 -17.76
C LYS A 185 -17.54 3.64 -17.63
N PHE A 186 -17.09 2.77 -16.73
CA PHE A 186 -15.66 2.54 -16.51
C PHE A 186 -14.96 2.05 -17.78
N SER A 187 -15.55 1.05 -18.44
CA SER A 187 -15.06 0.51 -19.71
C SER A 187 -14.98 1.60 -20.78
N LYS A 188 -16.04 2.38 -20.96
CA LYS A 188 -16.08 3.49 -21.92
C LYS A 188 -14.99 4.54 -21.66
N ILE A 189 -14.77 4.91 -20.39
CA ILE A 189 -13.72 5.88 -20.02
C ILE A 189 -12.33 5.32 -20.35
N LEU A 190 -12.07 4.05 -20.03
CA LEU A 190 -10.78 3.42 -20.32
C LEU A 190 -10.54 3.26 -21.82
N SER A 191 -11.51 2.75 -22.59
CA SER A 191 -11.37 2.58 -24.04
C SER A 191 -11.13 3.92 -24.76
N ASN A 192 -11.75 5.00 -24.29
CA ASN A 192 -11.48 6.34 -24.84
C ASN A 192 -10.09 6.85 -24.48
N ARG A 193 -9.57 6.51 -23.29
CA ARG A 193 -8.27 6.98 -22.80
C ARG A 193 -7.10 6.18 -23.38
N TYR A 194 -7.30 4.87 -23.57
CA TYR A 194 -6.35 3.86 -24.01
C TYR A 194 -6.98 3.09 -25.19
N PRO A 195 -7.01 3.69 -26.39
CA PRO A 195 -7.66 3.07 -27.55
C PRO A 195 -6.88 1.85 -28.07
N ASP A 196 -5.56 1.83 -27.84
CA ASP A 196 -4.69 0.75 -28.25
C ASP A 196 -4.57 -0.30 -27.15
N LYS A 197 -4.78 -1.57 -27.52
CA LYS A 197 -4.58 -2.70 -26.62
C LYS A 197 -3.11 -2.84 -26.23
N SER A 198 -2.87 -3.19 -24.98
CA SER A 198 -1.53 -3.55 -24.52
C SER A 198 -1.10 -4.91 -25.07
N GLN A 199 0.21 -5.18 -25.10
CA GLN A 199 0.75 -6.48 -25.49
C GLN A 199 0.31 -7.64 -24.57
N PHE A 200 -0.25 -7.34 -23.40
CA PHE A 200 -0.78 -8.32 -22.46
C PHE A 200 -2.27 -8.66 -22.71
N GLU A 201 -2.93 -7.94 -23.62
CA GLU A 201 -4.34 -8.11 -24.00
C GLU A 201 -4.50 -8.71 -25.41
N LEU A 202 -3.39 -9.09 -26.04
CA LEU A 202 -3.33 -9.75 -27.35
C LEU A 202 -3.34 -11.28 -27.21
#